data_AF-A0AAQ0LW17-F1
#
_entry.id   AF-A0AAQ0LW17-F1
#
_cell.length_a   1.000
_cell.length_b   1.000
_cell.length_c   1.000
_cell.angle_alpha   90.00
_cell.angle_beta   90.00
_cell.angle_gamma   90.00
#
_symmetry.space_group_name_H-M   'P 1'
#
loop_
_entity.id
_entity.type
_entity.pdbx_description
1 polymer ?
#
loop_
_entity_poly.entity_id
_entity_poly.type
_entity_poly.pdbx_seq_one_letter_code
_entity_poly.pdbx_strand_id
1 'polypeptide(L)'
;MENLYVVIDEYNDVKGVYEEDELQEFVNDYSIELANEIQRNYTIQEQFDFHLEILGKMSEYYNGFTISKDDLKNFLDCYNVIAPDKLRYEIVQVVDEIEVQNFIEYINETEDGYQKYKDNNHKIPTPIIVVNKPNKETPLASLRMTKRFTESNIEDMLKTMIMIDLETYTLTENYNSSKIMLEKADYFRNLFDICYKIKSGITSKYNLLLEFQKVYNNECALKEQAITIEFK
;
A
#
# COMPACT_ATOMS: atom_id res chain seq x y z
N MET A 1 16.56 7.48 8.00
CA MET A 1 15.94 8.49 7.12
C MET A 1 16.39 8.18 5.72
N GLU A 2 15.49 7.63 4.93
CA GLU A 2 15.69 7.22 3.56
C GLU A 2 14.88 8.15 2.65
N ASN A 3 15.43 8.40 1.45
CA ASN A 3 14.77 9.22 0.44
C ASN A 3 14.11 8.28 -0.57
N LEU A 4 12.80 8.41 -0.71
CA LEU A 4 12.04 7.79 -1.78
C LEU A 4 11.78 8.78 -2.89
N TYR A 5 12.04 8.37 -4.12
CA TYR A 5 11.84 9.14 -5.33
C TYR A 5 10.53 8.72 -5.96
N VAL A 6 9.48 9.52 -5.76
CA VAL A 6 8.17 9.28 -6.37
C VAL A 6 8.17 9.90 -7.76
N VAL A 7 8.18 9.07 -8.80
CA VAL A 7 8.15 9.50 -10.20
C VAL A 7 6.70 9.64 -10.66
N ILE A 8 6.38 10.79 -11.23
CA ILE A 8 5.02 11.23 -11.54
C ILE A 8 5.02 11.76 -12.97
N ASP A 9 3.99 11.45 -13.75
CA ASP A 9 3.84 12.04 -15.07
C ASP A 9 3.16 13.42 -15.06
N GLU A 10 2.98 14.01 -16.24
CA GLU A 10 2.32 15.31 -16.40
C GLU A 10 0.81 15.29 -16.12
N TYR A 11 0.19 14.11 -16.08
CA TYR A 11 -1.21 13.90 -15.70
C TYR A 11 -1.39 13.71 -14.19
N ASN A 12 -0.28 13.65 -13.44
CA ASN A 12 -0.17 13.38 -12.01
C ASN A 12 -0.34 11.91 -11.61
N ASP A 13 -0.20 10.98 -12.55
CA ASP A 13 -0.16 9.55 -12.24
C ASP A 13 1.23 9.17 -11.72
N VAL A 14 1.25 8.39 -10.64
CA VAL A 14 2.49 7.81 -10.13
C VAL A 14 2.94 6.68 -11.05
N LYS A 15 4.15 6.79 -11.58
CA LYS A 15 4.76 5.76 -12.44
C LYS A 15 5.65 4.80 -11.66
N GLY A 16 6.14 5.22 -10.50
CA GLY A 16 6.93 4.38 -9.62
C GLY A 16 7.40 5.13 -8.38
N VAL A 17 7.82 4.36 -7.38
CA VAL A 17 8.48 4.83 -6.17
C VAL A 17 9.78 4.06 -6.08
N TYR A 18 10.90 4.78 -6.00
CA TYR A 18 12.23 4.19 -6.06
C TYR A 18 13.07 4.60 -4.85
N GLU A 19 13.81 3.65 -4.31
CA GLU A 19 14.94 3.90 -3.42
C GLU A 19 16.16 4.43 -4.23
N GLU A 20 17.16 4.97 -3.53
CA GLU A 20 18.31 5.59 -4.19
C GLU A 20 19.16 4.60 -5.01
N ASP A 21 19.26 3.35 -4.54
CA ASP A 21 19.93 2.25 -5.23
C ASP A 21 19.11 1.67 -6.40
N GLU A 22 17.81 1.93 -6.45
CA GLU A 22 16.91 1.53 -7.54
C GLU A 22 16.86 2.55 -8.69
N LEU A 23 17.40 3.77 -8.50
CA LEU A 23 17.36 4.82 -9.53
C LEU A 23 18.08 4.43 -10.84
N GLN A 24 19.09 3.57 -10.78
CA GLN A 24 19.77 3.09 -11.98
C GLN A 24 18.85 2.18 -12.82
N GLU A 25 18.00 1.38 -12.19
CA GLU A 25 17.00 0.55 -12.86
C GLU A 25 15.98 1.45 -13.57
N PHE A 26 15.45 2.45 -12.86
CA PHE A 26 14.57 3.46 -13.43
C PHE A 26 15.18 4.12 -14.69
N VAL A 27 16.42 4.62 -14.61
CA VAL A 27 17.08 5.27 -15.75
C VAL A 27 17.24 4.32 -16.93
N ASN A 28 17.61 3.07 -16.67
CA ASN A 28 17.79 2.06 -17.72
C ASN A 28 16.48 1.74 -18.42
N ASP A 29 15.43 1.45 -17.67
CA ASP A 29 14.12 1.06 -18.20
C ASP A 29 13.53 2.17 -19.07
N TYR A 30 13.50 3.40 -18.56
CA TYR A 30 12.95 4.54 -19.29
C TYR A 30 13.80 4.94 -20.50
N SER A 31 15.12 4.73 -20.45
CA SER A 31 15.98 4.91 -21.63
C SER A 31 15.66 3.91 -22.73
N ILE A 32 15.44 2.64 -22.37
CA ILE A 32 15.12 1.57 -23.31
C ILE A 32 13.72 1.76 -23.91
N GLU A 33 12.72 2.08 -23.08
CA GLU A 33 11.37 2.35 -23.56
C GLU A 33 11.34 3.50 -24.56
N LEU A 34 11.98 4.62 -24.22
CA LEU A 34 12.05 5.79 -25.09
C LEU A 34 12.79 5.50 -26.40
N ALA A 35 13.92 4.79 -26.35
CA ALA A 35 14.66 4.40 -27.54
C ALA A 35 13.82 3.49 -28.46
N ASN A 36 13.07 2.55 -27.88
CA ASN A 36 12.16 1.68 -28.61
C ASN A 36 11.00 2.45 -29.23
N GLU A 37 10.45 3.44 -28.52
CA GLU A 37 9.39 4.30 -29.03
C GLU A 37 9.88 5.15 -30.21
N ILE A 38 11.05 5.78 -30.07
CA ILE A 38 11.67 6.56 -31.14
C ILE A 38 11.92 5.66 -32.36
N GLN A 39 12.45 4.45 -32.16
CA GLN A 39 12.71 3.51 -33.24
C GLN A 39 11.43 3.09 -33.98
N ARG A 40 10.29 2.98 -33.28
CA ARG A 40 9.00 2.59 -33.86
C ARG A 40 8.36 3.71 -34.66
N ASN A 41 8.56 4.96 -34.25
CA ASN A 41 7.81 6.10 -34.77
C ASN A 41 8.59 6.99 -35.75
N TYR A 42 9.92 6.90 -35.79
CA TYR A 42 10.77 7.76 -36.61
C TYR A 42 11.68 6.95 -37.54
N THR A 43 11.84 7.42 -38.77
CA THR A 43 12.86 6.91 -39.68
C THR A 43 14.27 7.19 -39.16
N ILE A 44 15.27 6.46 -39.63
CA ILE A 44 16.68 6.67 -39.23
C ILE A 44 17.10 8.14 -39.44
N GLN A 45 16.68 8.77 -40.53
CA GLN A 45 17.01 10.17 -40.80
C GLN A 45 16.38 11.12 -39.76
N GLU A 46 15.09 10.94 -39.45
CA GLU A 46 14.41 11.75 -38.44
C GLU A 46 15.00 11.55 -37.04
N GLN A 47 15.48 10.35 -36.72
CA GLN A 47 16.20 10.09 -35.47
C GLN A 47 17.50 10.91 -35.39
N PHE A 48 18.26 10.98 -36.48
CA PHE A 48 19.46 11.83 -36.56
C PHE A 48 19.12 13.31 -36.43
N ASP A 49 18.05 13.76 -37.10
CA ASP A 49 17.69 15.18 -37.16
C ASP A 49 17.07 15.69 -35.84
N PHE A 50 16.30 14.87 -35.13
CA PHE A 50 15.52 15.31 -33.96
C PHE A 50 16.00 14.78 -32.62
N HIS A 51 16.58 13.58 -32.55
CA HIS A 51 16.76 12.87 -31.28
C HIS A 51 18.23 12.58 -30.91
N LEU A 52 19.14 12.54 -31.88
CA LEU A 52 20.53 12.11 -31.67
C LEU A 52 21.25 12.87 -30.56
N GLU A 53 21.15 14.20 -30.54
CA GLU A 53 21.86 15.02 -29.56
C GLU A 53 21.39 14.72 -28.13
N ILE A 54 20.06 14.62 -27.93
CA ILE A 54 19.47 14.38 -26.62
C ILE A 54 19.73 12.94 -26.16
N LEU A 55 19.57 11.95 -27.04
CA LEU A 55 19.92 10.55 -26.74
C LEU A 55 21.40 10.41 -26.39
N GLY A 56 22.27 11.16 -27.06
CA GLY A 56 23.70 11.21 -26.73
C GLY A 56 23.95 11.68 -25.30
N LYS A 57 23.27 12.76 -24.86
CA LYS A 57 23.36 13.25 -23.47
C LYS A 57 22.79 12.25 -22.46
N MET A 58 21.65 11.63 -22.79
CA MET A 58 21.04 10.62 -21.91
C MET A 58 21.91 9.38 -21.72
N SER A 59 22.71 9.03 -22.72
CA SER A 59 23.60 7.85 -22.66
C SER A 59 24.65 7.92 -21.55
N GLU A 60 24.93 9.12 -21.02
CA GLU A 60 25.84 9.31 -19.88
C GLU A 60 25.31 8.69 -18.58
N TYR A 61 23.99 8.53 -18.46
CA TYR A 61 23.33 7.96 -17.28
C TYR A 61 22.98 6.48 -17.44
N TYR A 62 23.01 5.98 -18.68
CA TYR A 62 22.67 4.60 -19.00
C TYR A 62 23.80 3.64 -18.63
N ASN A 63 23.48 2.53 -17.97
CA ASN A 63 24.47 1.55 -17.45
C ASN A 63 25.56 2.17 -16.55
N GLY A 64 25.21 3.23 -15.81
CA GLY A 64 26.04 3.74 -14.72
C GLY A 64 26.11 2.76 -13.54
N PHE A 65 26.99 3.05 -12.56
CA PHE A 65 27.05 2.30 -11.31
C PHE A 65 26.05 2.81 -10.27
N THR A 66 25.81 4.11 -10.24
CA THR A 66 24.97 4.75 -9.22
C THR A 66 24.45 6.07 -9.78
N ILE A 67 23.15 6.32 -9.63
CA ILE A 67 22.50 7.56 -10.04
C ILE A 67 22.30 8.41 -8.80
N SER A 68 22.93 9.59 -8.75
CA SER A 68 22.63 10.57 -7.72
C SER A 68 21.33 11.31 -8.03
N LYS A 69 20.81 12.04 -7.05
CA LYS A 69 19.69 12.97 -7.24
C LYS A 69 19.91 13.97 -8.39
N ASP A 70 21.13 14.50 -8.52
CA ASP A 70 21.45 15.47 -9.57
C ASP A 70 21.52 14.80 -10.94
N ASP A 71 22.02 13.57 -11.00
CA ASP A 71 22.03 12.75 -12.21
C ASP A 71 20.59 12.42 -12.67
N LEU A 72 19.72 12.01 -11.74
CA LEU A 72 18.30 11.78 -12.02
C LEU A 72 17.63 13.03 -12.60
N LYS A 73 17.91 14.20 -12.02
CA LYS A 73 17.39 15.47 -12.52
C LYS A 73 17.87 15.74 -13.95
N ASN A 74 19.17 15.62 -14.21
CA ASN A 74 19.73 15.89 -15.53
C ASN A 74 19.25 14.88 -16.58
N PHE A 75 19.09 13.60 -16.19
CA PHE A 75 18.47 12.58 -17.01
C PHE A 75 17.05 12.98 -17.40
N LEU A 76 16.21 13.35 -16.43
CA LEU A 76 14.82 13.75 -16.68
C LEU A 76 14.73 15.03 -17.52
N ASP A 77 15.63 15.99 -17.33
CA ASP A 77 15.73 17.20 -18.15
C ASP A 77 15.99 16.84 -19.62
N CYS A 78 16.75 15.78 -19.90
CA CYS A 78 16.96 15.28 -21.26
C CYS A 78 15.76 14.44 -21.76
N TYR A 79 15.29 13.48 -20.96
CA TYR A 79 14.16 12.60 -21.27
C TYR A 79 12.94 13.41 -21.70
N ASN A 80 12.56 14.42 -20.92
CA ASN A 80 11.37 15.25 -21.14
C ASN A 80 11.42 16.14 -22.40
N VAL A 81 12.58 16.25 -23.07
CA VAL A 81 12.68 16.98 -24.35
C VAL A 81 12.10 16.16 -25.49
N ILE A 82 12.19 14.83 -25.41
CA ILE A 82 11.89 13.92 -26.52
C ILE A 82 10.83 12.87 -26.19
N ALA A 83 10.54 12.63 -24.91
CA ALA A 83 9.49 11.71 -24.48
C ALA A 83 8.09 12.26 -24.80
N PRO A 84 7.12 11.37 -25.10
CA PRO A 84 5.73 11.77 -25.32
C PRO A 84 5.08 12.31 -24.05
N ASP A 85 5.32 11.64 -22.92
CA ASP A 85 4.80 11.97 -21.61
C ASP A 85 5.94 12.45 -20.73
N LYS A 86 5.79 13.61 -20.10
CA LYS A 86 6.83 14.19 -19.26
C LYS A 86 6.77 13.63 -17.84
N LEU A 87 7.94 13.39 -17.28
CA LEU A 87 8.12 12.90 -15.93
C LEU A 87 8.75 13.95 -15.02
N ARG A 88 8.38 13.91 -13.76
CA ARG A 88 9.00 14.65 -12.67
C ARG A 88 9.12 13.74 -11.47
N TYR A 89 9.97 14.11 -10.52
CA TYR A 89 10.05 13.39 -9.26
C TYR A 89 9.81 14.32 -8.07
N GLU A 90 9.30 13.74 -6.99
CA GLU A 90 9.22 14.34 -5.68
C GLU A 90 9.94 13.43 -4.68
N ILE A 91 10.65 14.03 -3.73
CA ILE A 91 11.36 13.27 -2.68
C ILE A 91 10.49 13.20 -1.45
N VAL A 92 10.25 11.99 -0.96
CA VAL A 92 9.62 11.72 0.33
C VAL A 92 10.68 11.18 1.28
N GLN A 93 10.73 11.74 2.49
CA GLN A 93 11.61 11.24 3.55
C GLN A 93 10.83 10.32 4.47
N VAL A 94 11.33 9.10 4.64
CA VAL A 94 10.79 8.09 5.56
C VAL A 94 11.85 7.71 6.59
N VAL A 95 11.45 7.26 7.78
CA VAL A 95 12.34 7.12 8.93
C VAL A 95 13.12 5.80 8.89
N ASP A 96 12.49 4.72 8.42
CA ASP A 96 13.03 3.34 8.38
C ASP A 96 12.42 2.48 7.24
N GLU A 97 13.01 1.29 7.00
CA GLU A 97 12.59 0.31 5.98
C GLU A 97 11.11 -0.12 6.12
N ILE A 98 10.57 -0.15 7.35
CA ILE A 98 9.16 -0.50 7.58
C ILE A 98 8.26 0.62 7.04
N GLU A 99 8.64 1.88 7.28
CA GLU A 99 7.94 3.04 6.72
C GLU A 99 8.07 3.12 5.20
N VAL A 100 9.22 2.72 4.62
CA VAL A 100 9.38 2.55 3.16
C VAL A 100 8.32 1.60 2.62
N GLN A 101 8.26 0.38 3.15
CA GLN A 101 7.33 -0.64 2.67
C GLN A 101 5.88 -0.17 2.80
N ASN A 102 5.51 0.39 3.96
CA ASN A 102 4.16 0.91 4.17
C ASN A 102 3.80 2.04 3.20
N PHE A 103 4.77 2.91 2.87
CA PHE A 103 4.56 3.96 1.89
C PHE A 103 4.34 3.38 0.50
N ILE A 104 5.23 2.50 0.03
CA ILE A 104 5.12 1.88 -1.30
C ILE A 104 3.80 1.11 -1.43
N GLU A 105 3.43 0.30 -0.44
CA GLU A 105 2.14 -0.42 -0.39
C GLU A 105 0.96 0.56 -0.46
N TYR A 106 0.98 1.63 0.35
CA TYR A 106 -0.11 2.61 0.36
C TYR A 106 -0.29 3.29 -1.00
N ILE A 107 0.80 3.72 -1.64
CA ILE A 107 0.77 4.39 -2.94
C ILE A 107 0.26 3.46 -4.05
N ASN A 108 0.69 2.19 -4.04
CA ASN A 108 0.35 1.23 -5.09
C ASN A 108 -1.06 0.61 -4.93
N GLU A 109 -1.52 0.37 -3.71
CA GLU A 109 -2.80 -0.29 -3.45
C GLU A 109 -3.98 0.68 -3.30
N THR A 110 -3.72 1.96 -3.03
CA THR A 110 -4.76 2.97 -2.87
C THR A 110 -4.94 3.76 -4.15
N GLU A 111 -6.15 3.77 -4.70
CA GLU A 111 -6.54 4.68 -5.79
C GLU A 111 -6.21 6.14 -5.39
N ASP A 112 -5.46 6.86 -6.22
CA ASP A 112 -4.91 8.20 -5.93
C ASP A 112 -4.12 8.28 -4.61
N GLY A 113 -3.46 7.20 -4.21
CA GLY A 113 -2.76 7.09 -2.92
C GLY A 113 -1.79 8.24 -2.66
N TYR A 114 -1.03 8.64 -3.67
CA TYR A 114 -0.07 9.74 -3.53
C TYR A 114 -0.72 11.11 -3.34
N GLN A 115 -1.82 11.39 -4.04
CA GLN A 115 -2.56 12.62 -3.83
C GLN A 115 -3.18 12.65 -2.43
N LYS A 116 -3.76 11.53 -1.98
CA LYS A 116 -4.30 11.38 -0.62
C LYS A 116 -3.24 11.57 0.46
N TYR A 117 -2.02 11.07 0.24
CA TYR A 117 -0.88 11.31 1.12
C TYR A 117 -0.55 12.80 1.25
N LYS A 118 -0.51 13.54 0.13
CA LYS A 118 -0.27 14.99 0.13
C LYS A 118 -1.39 15.76 0.82
N ASP A 119 -2.64 15.43 0.48
CA ASP A 119 -3.83 16.05 1.05
C ASP A 119 -3.91 15.83 2.57
N ASN A 120 -3.34 14.74 3.06
CA ASN A 120 -3.21 14.42 4.48
C ASN A 120 -1.91 14.94 5.13
N ASN A 121 -1.39 16.08 4.67
CA ASN A 121 -0.18 16.71 5.21
C ASN A 121 1.05 15.80 5.20
N HIS A 122 1.26 15.07 4.10
CA HIS A 122 2.42 14.19 3.91
C HIS A 122 2.49 13.09 4.98
N LYS A 123 1.33 12.53 5.30
CA LYS A 123 1.20 11.39 6.22
C LYS A 123 0.30 10.35 5.61
N ILE A 124 0.72 9.10 5.67
CA ILE A 124 -0.17 7.98 5.36
C ILE A 124 -1.37 8.09 6.32
N PRO A 125 -2.61 8.16 5.80
CA PRO A 125 -3.80 8.20 6.63
C PRO A 125 -3.78 7.10 7.66
N THR A 126 -4.19 7.46 8.86
CA THR A 126 -4.25 6.60 10.04
C THR A 126 -5.61 5.91 9.97
N PRO A 127 -5.72 4.60 9.65
CA PRO A 127 -7.02 3.96 9.50
C PRO A 127 -7.93 4.17 10.72
N ILE A 128 -9.11 4.74 10.59
CA ILE A 128 -10.05 4.76 11.72
C ILE A 128 -10.91 3.51 11.64
N ILE A 129 -10.56 2.50 12.44
CA ILE A 129 -11.33 1.26 12.50
C ILE A 129 -12.64 1.54 13.24
N VAL A 130 -13.75 1.55 12.49
CA VAL A 130 -15.10 1.76 13.03
C VAL A 130 -15.82 0.41 13.09
N VAL A 131 -15.73 -0.25 14.25
CA VAL A 131 -16.46 -1.49 14.48
C VAL A 131 -17.94 -1.16 14.76
N ASN A 132 -18.79 -1.35 13.76
CA ASN A 132 -20.24 -1.26 13.92
C ASN A 132 -20.79 -2.65 14.33
N LYS A 133 -20.99 -2.90 15.63
CA LYS A 133 -21.80 -4.05 16.07
C LYS A 133 -23.27 -3.64 16.15
N PRO A 134 -24.19 -4.15 15.32
CA PRO A 134 -25.60 -4.12 15.65
C PRO A 134 -25.86 -5.28 16.60
N ASN A 135 -25.56 -5.07 17.88
CA ASN A 135 -26.23 -5.82 18.92
C ASN A 135 -27.05 -4.81 19.73
N LYS A 136 -28.38 -4.98 19.77
CA LYS A 136 -29.31 -4.06 20.44
C LYS A 136 -29.01 -3.88 21.94
N GLU A 137 -28.15 -4.73 22.51
CA GLU A 137 -27.85 -4.78 23.94
C GLU A 137 -26.44 -4.28 24.31
N THR A 138 -25.57 -3.96 23.34
CA THR A 138 -24.25 -3.40 23.64
C THR A 138 -24.26 -1.88 23.38
N PRO A 139 -23.94 -1.02 24.38
CA PRO A 139 -23.93 0.42 24.16
C PRO A 139 -23.00 0.80 23.01
N LEU A 140 -23.52 1.58 22.05
CA LEU A 140 -22.82 2.12 20.86
C LEU A 140 -21.42 2.72 21.15
N ALA A 141 -21.16 3.11 22.40
CA ALA A 141 -19.92 3.71 22.85
C ALA A 141 -18.75 2.72 23.03
N SER A 142 -18.98 1.40 23.02
CA SER A 142 -17.99 0.42 23.49
C SER A 142 -16.99 -0.10 22.45
N LEU A 143 -17.04 0.33 21.19
CA LEU A 143 -16.20 -0.27 20.12
C LEU A 143 -15.63 0.74 19.12
N ARG A 144 -15.70 2.04 19.42
CA ARG A 144 -15.04 3.08 18.63
C ARG A 144 -13.61 3.23 19.13
N MET A 145 -12.67 2.50 18.55
CA MET A 145 -11.26 2.61 18.93
C MET A 145 -10.55 3.62 18.04
N THR A 146 -10.49 4.87 18.51
CA THR A 146 -9.65 5.92 17.93
C THR A 146 -8.33 5.97 18.69
N LYS A 147 -7.38 5.09 18.36
CA LYS A 147 -5.99 5.16 18.86
C LYS A 147 -5.04 5.40 17.68
N ARG A 148 -3.90 6.07 17.94
CA ARG A 148 -2.81 6.24 16.96
C ARG A 148 -2.32 4.87 16.48
N PHE A 149 -1.92 4.74 15.21
CA PHE A 149 -1.42 3.49 14.64
C PHE A 149 -0.10 3.09 15.29
N THR A 150 -0.13 1.97 15.99
CA THR A 150 1.04 1.14 16.26
C THR A 150 0.62 -0.31 16.03
N GLU A 151 1.52 -1.18 15.58
CA GLU A 151 1.23 -2.62 15.46
C GLU A 151 0.65 -3.19 16.76
N SER A 152 1.14 -2.72 17.91
CA SER A 152 0.63 -3.06 19.24
C SER A 152 -0.85 -2.71 19.40
N ASN A 153 -1.31 -1.58 18.88
CA ASN A 153 -2.73 -1.18 19.00
C ASN A 153 -3.63 -2.04 18.11
N ILE A 154 -3.20 -2.41 16.91
CA ILE A 154 -3.98 -3.31 16.03
C ILE A 154 -4.03 -4.73 16.61
N GLU A 155 -2.92 -5.21 17.16
CA GLU A 155 -2.86 -6.50 17.84
C GLU A 155 -3.80 -6.55 19.06
N ASP A 156 -3.78 -5.52 19.91
CA ASP A 156 -4.70 -5.41 21.05
C ASP A 156 -6.16 -5.36 20.61
N MET A 157 -6.45 -4.65 19.50
CA MET A 157 -7.78 -4.60 18.90
C MET A 157 -8.25 -5.97 18.40
N LEU A 158 -7.42 -6.65 17.61
CA LEU A 158 -7.69 -7.99 17.10
C LEU A 158 -7.95 -8.97 18.25
N LYS A 159 -7.06 -9.00 19.25
CA LYS A 159 -7.23 -9.85 20.44
C LYS A 159 -8.55 -9.55 21.17
N THR A 160 -8.87 -8.27 21.36
CA THR A 160 -10.10 -7.85 22.04
C THR A 160 -11.34 -8.28 21.26
N MET A 161 -11.36 -8.05 19.94
CA MET A 161 -12.49 -8.40 19.08
C MET A 161 -12.71 -9.92 19.03
N ILE A 162 -11.63 -10.69 18.86
CA ILE A 162 -11.67 -12.16 18.84
C ILE A 162 -12.14 -12.71 20.19
N MET A 163 -11.65 -12.15 21.30
CA MET A 163 -12.05 -12.56 22.65
C MET A 163 -13.53 -12.30 22.91
N ILE A 164 -14.04 -11.10 22.59
CA ILE A 164 -15.46 -10.77 22.76
C ILE A 164 -16.33 -11.73 21.94
N ASP A 165 -15.90 -12.10 20.73
CA ASP A 165 -16.66 -12.99 19.87
C ASP A 165 -16.71 -14.43 20.41
N LEU A 166 -15.56 -14.96 20.86
CA LEU A 166 -15.47 -16.25 21.54
C LEU A 166 -16.33 -16.31 22.81
N GLU A 167 -16.31 -15.25 23.62
CA GLU A 167 -17.14 -15.13 24.82
C GLU A 167 -18.64 -15.10 24.46
N THR A 168 -19.02 -14.39 23.39
CA THR A 168 -20.42 -14.32 22.93
C THR A 168 -20.94 -15.72 22.54
N TYR A 169 -20.16 -16.49 21.77
CA TYR A 169 -20.52 -17.85 21.37
C TYR A 169 -20.52 -18.87 22.51
N THR A 170 -19.75 -18.65 23.57
CA THR A 170 -19.67 -19.56 24.72
C THR A 170 -20.66 -19.23 25.83
N LEU A 171 -21.09 -17.97 25.96
CA LEU A 171 -21.91 -17.49 27.08
C LEU A 171 -23.35 -17.12 26.71
N THR A 172 -23.66 -16.75 25.46
CA THR A 172 -24.96 -16.12 25.12
C THR A 172 -25.80 -16.87 24.07
N GLU A 173 -25.18 -17.45 23.05
CA GLU A 173 -25.89 -18.33 22.11
C GLU A 173 -25.78 -19.76 22.64
N ASN A 174 -26.90 -20.43 22.96
CA ASN A 174 -26.97 -21.80 23.53
C ASN A 174 -26.40 -22.88 22.58
N TYR A 175 -25.13 -22.77 22.20
CA TYR A 175 -24.45 -23.78 21.42
C TYR A 175 -23.85 -24.83 22.35
N ASN A 176 -24.21 -26.09 22.11
CA ASN A 176 -23.45 -27.20 22.65
C ASN A 176 -22.21 -27.46 21.77
N SER A 177 -21.24 -28.20 22.32
CA SER A 177 -19.95 -28.48 21.67
C SER A 177 -20.10 -29.09 20.27
N SER A 178 -21.11 -29.95 20.08
CA SER A 178 -21.40 -30.59 18.79
C SER A 178 -21.87 -29.60 17.73
N LYS A 179 -22.71 -28.64 18.11
CA LYS A 179 -23.23 -27.62 17.20
C LYS A 179 -22.15 -26.61 16.81
N ILE A 180 -21.24 -26.26 17.73
CA ILE A 180 -20.02 -25.48 17.42
C ILE A 180 -19.16 -26.19 16.36
N MET A 181 -18.90 -27.49 16.57
CA MET A 181 -18.06 -28.26 15.65
C MET A 181 -18.68 -28.44 14.27
N LEU A 182 -20.01 -28.48 14.16
CA LEU A 182 -20.69 -28.66 12.87
C LEU A 182 -20.92 -27.34 12.13
N GLU A 183 -21.32 -26.28 12.83
CA GLU A 183 -21.79 -25.04 12.20
C GLU A 183 -20.75 -23.93 12.20
N LYS A 184 -19.73 -23.99 13.07
CA LYS A 184 -18.78 -22.90 13.31
C LYS A 184 -17.30 -23.31 13.18
N ALA A 185 -17.01 -24.55 12.83
CA ALA A 185 -15.64 -25.06 12.79
C ALA A 185 -14.73 -24.28 11.82
N ASP A 186 -15.24 -23.90 10.65
CA ASP A 186 -14.46 -23.14 9.68
C ASP A 186 -14.19 -21.71 10.16
N TYR A 187 -15.19 -21.08 10.78
CA TYR A 187 -15.03 -19.76 11.40
C TYR A 187 -13.96 -19.79 12.50
N PHE A 188 -14.04 -20.74 13.44
CA PHE A 188 -13.04 -20.87 14.49
C PHE A 188 -11.65 -21.21 13.95
N ARG A 189 -11.56 -22.06 12.91
CA ARG A 189 -10.27 -22.35 12.26
C ARG A 189 -9.63 -21.08 11.71
N ASN A 190 -10.41 -20.22 11.05
CA ASN A 190 -9.92 -18.95 10.53
C ASN A 190 -9.50 -17.98 11.65
N LEU A 191 -10.26 -17.91 12.75
CA LEU A 191 -9.86 -17.10 13.92
C LEU A 191 -8.57 -17.63 14.57
N PHE A 192 -8.38 -18.94 14.64
CA PHE A 192 -7.16 -19.56 15.14
C PHE A 192 -5.95 -19.26 14.25
N ASP A 193 -6.13 -19.29 12.92
CA ASP A 193 -5.08 -18.94 11.96
C ASP A 193 -4.65 -17.47 12.11
N ILE A 194 -5.62 -16.55 12.23
CA ILE A 194 -5.35 -15.14 12.52
C ILE A 194 -4.58 -15.01 13.84
N CYS A 195 -5.01 -15.67 14.92
CA CYS A 195 -4.29 -15.67 16.20
C CYS A 195 -2.85 -16.19 16.08
N TYR A 196 -2.64 -17.24 15.28
CA TYR A 196 -1.32 -17.80 15.04
C TYR A 196 -0.42 -16.81 14.30
N LYS A 197 -0.93 -16.18 13.22
CA LYS A 197 -0.20 -15.15 12.45
C LYS A 197 0.12 -13.91 13.29
N ILE A 198 -0.79 -13.52 14.20
CA ILE A 198 -0.51 -12.47 15.19
C ILE A 198 0.72 -12.85 16.03
N LYS A 199 0.74 -14.07 16.58
CA LYS A 199 1.81 -14.54 17.47
C LYS A 199 3.14 -14.77 16.75
N SER A 200 3.10 -15.23 15.50
CA SER A 200 4.30 -15.53 14.72
C SER A 200 4.95 -14.29 14.10
N GLY A 201 4.20 -13.20 13.94
CA GLY A 201 4.71 -11.95 13.35
C GLY A 201 4.99 -12.04 11.84
N ILE A 202 4.52 -13.10 11.17
CA ILE A 202 4.80 -13.39 9.75
C ILE A 202 4.00 -12.48 8.81
N THR A 203 2.93 -11.86 9.30
CA THR A 203 2.01 -11.04 8.50
C THR A 203 1.82 -9.71 9.20
N SER A 204 1.82 -8.61 8.43
CA SER A 204 1.55 -7.28 8.96
C SER A 204 0.21 -7.27 9.70
N LYS A 205 0.16 -6.56 10.84
CA LYS A 205 -1.06 -6.52 11.67
C LYS A 205 -2.25 -5.91 10.91
N TYR A 206 -1.95 -5.03 9.94
CA TYR A 206 -2.93 -4.48 9.02
C TYR A 206 -3.59 -5.54 8.13
N ASN A 207 -2.79 -6.39 7.46
CA ASN A 207 -3.33 -7.46 6.63
C ASN A 207 -4.16 -8.45 7.46
N LEU A 208 -3.75 -8.70 8.71
CA LEU A 208 -4.53 -9.51 9.65
C LEU A 208 -5.86 -8.88 10.05
N LEU A 209 -5.94 -7.55 10.10
CA LEU A 209 -7.18 -6.83 10.35
C LEU A 209 -8.17 -6.94 9.18
N LEU A 210 -7.70 -6.82 7.94
CA LEU A 210 -8.52 -7.04 6.74
C LEU A 210 -8.99 -8.50 6.65
N GLU A 211 -8.10 -9.45 6.95
CA GLU A 211 -8.44 -10.87 7.01
C GLU A 211 -9.53 -11.14 8.05
N PHE A 212 -9.37 -10.59 9.26
CA PHE A 212 -10.38 -10.70 10.32
C PHE A 212 -11.71 -10.08 9.91
N GLN A 213 -11.72 -8.90 9.30
CA GLN A 213 -12.94 -8.25 8.81
C GLN A 213 -13.70 -9.15 7.83
N LYS A 214 -12.99 -9.75 6.86
CA LYS A 214 -13.60 -10.65 5.88
C LYS A 214 -14.18 -11.90 6.54
N VAL A 215 -13.42 -12.53 7.43
CA VAL A 215 -13.85 -13.73 8.17
C VAL A 215 -15.09 -13.43 9.01
N TYR A 216 -15.08 -12.33 9.75
CA TYR A 216 -16.20 -11.88 10.58
C TYR A 216 -17.44 -11.55 9.75
N ASN A 217 -17.30 -10.76 8.68
CA ASN A 217 -18.43 -10.33 7.87
C ASN A 217 -19.09 -11.49 7.13
N ASN A 218 -18.32 -12.50 6.71
CA ASN A 218 -18.86 -13.71 6.11
C ASN A 218 -19.70 -14.51 7.11
N GLU A 219 -19.20 -14.65 8.34
CA GLU A 219 -19.90 -15.36 9.42
C GLU A 219 -21.21 -14.65 9.81
N CYS A 220 -21.17 -13.33 9.83
CA CYS A 220 -22.28 -12.47 10.23
C CYS A 220 -23.19 -12.02 9.07
N ALA A 221 -22.95 -12.48 7.84
CA ALA A 221 -23.65 -12.00 6.63
C ALA A 221 -25.18 -12.13 6.72
N LEU A 222 -25.67 -13.16 7.41
CA LEU A 222 -27.11 -13.41 7.61
C LEU A 222 -27.70 -12.70 8.85
N LYS A 223 -26.87 -12.11 9.69
CA LYS A 223 -27.26 -11.45 10.95
C LYS A 223 -27.34 -9.92 10.82
N GLU A 224 -27.14 -9.36 9.61
CA GLU A 224 -27.02 -7.91 9.35
C GLU A 224 -25.92 -7.23 10.19
N GLN A 225 -24.88 -7.97 10.61
CA GLN A 225 -23.76 -7.44 11.38
C GLN A 225 -22.52 -7.37 10.49
N ALA A 226 -21.80 -6.25 10.52
CA ALA A 226 -20.59 -6.06 9.73
C ALA A 226 -19.58 -5.15 10.43
N ILE A 227 -18.32 -5.55 10.39
CA ILE A 227 -17.18 -4.69 10.71
C ILE A 227 -16.86 -3.88 9.45
N THR A 228 -16.75 -2.57 9.64
CA THR A 228 -16.29 -1.61 8.64
C THR A 228 -14.94 -1.04 9.07
N ILE A 229 -14.00 -0.96 8.14
CA ILE A 229 -12.73 -0.28 8.35
C ILE A 229 -12.79 0.97 7.49
N GLU A 230 -12.78 2.14 8.12
CA GLU A 230 -12.76 3.43 7.41
C GLU A 230 -11.32 3.97 7.45
N PHE A 231 -10.84 4.51 6.34
CA PHE A 231 -9.60 5.28 6.33
C PHE A 231 -9.97 6.76 6.42
N LYS A 232 -9.45 7.48 7.42
CA LYS A 232 -9.65 8.93 7.56
C LYS A 232 -8.32 9.65 7.67
#